data_AF-A0AAW9J3Y7-F1
#
_entry.id   AF-A0AAW9J3Y7-F1
#
_cell.length_a   1.000
_cell.length_b   1.000
_cell.length_c   1.000
_cell.angle_alpha   90.00
_cell.angle_beta   90.00
_cell.angle_gamma   90.00
#
_symmetry.space_group_name_H-M   'P 1'
#
loop_
_entity.id
_entity.type
_entity.pdbx_description
1 polymer ?
#
loop_
_entity_poly.entity_id
_entity_poly.type
_entity_poly.pdbx_seq_one_letter_code
_entity_poly.pdbx_strand_id
1 'polypeptide(L)'
;VSAIVHVVRCFDDGNVVHVEGSVDPIRDIETINLELIFADLEVLERRMERSIKQVRSGDKKAKEEYALMEKVKAHLEQNLPIRTLEVTEEEEELIKGLFLITSKPVLYACNISEDDMMEGNTNNQYVQKV
;
A
#
# COMPACT_ATOMS: atom_id res chain seq x y z
N VAL A 1 -8.31 -8.28 -8.13
CA VAL A 1 -7.81 -7.00 -8.71
C VAL A 1 -6.29 -7.01 -8.68
N SER A 2 -5.66 -6.46 -9.72
CA SER A 2 -4.21 -6.55 -9.94
C SER A 2 -3.45 -5.24 -9.71
N ALA A 3 -4.18 -4.12 -9.50
CA ALA A 3 -3.64 -2.80 -9.23
C ALA A 3 -4.64 -2.01 -8.37
N ILE A 4 -4.19 -0.90 -7.79
CA ILE A 4 -5.02 0.05 -7.04
C ILE A 4 -4.95 1.39 -7.77
N VAL A 5 -6.10 2.00 -8.04
CA VAL A 5 -6.18 3.42 -8.40
C VAL A 5 -6.54 4.17 -7.13
N HIS A 6 -5.62 4.98 -6.64
CA HIS A 6 -5.81 5.77 -5.45
C HIS A 6 -6.19 7.19 -5.89
N VAL A 7 -7.46 7.53 -5.77
CA VAL A 7 -7.96 8.88 -6.08
C VAL A 7 -7.66 9.79 -4.90
N VAL A 8 -6.91 10.85 -5.14
CA VAL A 8 -6.44 11.78 -4.11
C VAL A 8 -7.03 13.15 -4.37
N ARG A 9 -7.57 13.80 -3.34
CA ARG A 9 -8.17 15.13 -3.46
C ARG A 9 -7.08 16.18 -3.58
N CYS A 10 -7.08 16.92 -4.69
CA CYS A 10 -6.12 17.97 -5.02
C CYS A 10 -6.82 19.31 -5.32
N PHE A 11 -7.94 19.59 -4.63
CA PHE A 11 -8.67 20.86 -4.72
C PHE A 11 -9.38 21.20 -3.41
N ASP A 12 -9.50 22.49 -3.12
CA ASP A 12 -10.35 23.00 -2.06
C ASP A 12 -11.75 23.33 -2.59
N ASP A 13 -12.77 23.03 -1.80
CA ASP A 13 -14.15 23.49 -2.05
C ASP A 13 -14.81 23.73 -0.69
N GLY A 14 -15.27 24.96 -0.45
CA GLY A 14 -15.94 25.35 0.79
C GLY A 14 -17.26 24.62 1.05
N ASN A 15 -17.83 23.97 0.03
CA ASN A 15 -19.03 23.14 0.14
C ASN A 15 -18.70 21.67 0.49
N VAL A 16 -17.43 21.26 0.43
CA VAL A 16 -17.01 19.87 0.66
C VAL A 16 -16.06 19.79 1.84
N VAL A 17 -16.62 19.44 3.01
CA VAL A 17 -15.87 19.30 4.26
C VAL A 17 -14.87 18.14 4.15
N HIS A 18 -13.61 18.40 4.53
CA HIS A 18 -12.60 17.37 4.68
C HIS A 18 -12.64 16.80 6.11
N VAL A 19 -12.49 15.48 6.27
CA VAL A 19 -12.56 14.80 7.59
C VAL A 19 -11.52 15.37 8.55
N GLU A 20 -10.32 15.66 8.04
CA GLU A 20 -9.19 16.27 8.77
C GLU A 20 -9.25 17.81 8.85
N GLY A 21 -10.34 18.44 8.39
CA GLY A 21 -10.54 19.90 8.40
C GLY A 21 -9.75 20.69 7.35
N SER A 22 -8.76 20.10 6.70
CA SER A 22 -8.01 20.67 5.57
C SER A 22 -7.66 19.60 4.53
N VAL A 23 -7.48 20.01 3.28
CA VAL A 23 -6.99 19.12 2.21
C VAL A 23 -5.47 18.99 2.32
N ASP A 24 -4.99 17.76 2.44
CA ASP A 24 -3.55 17.45 2.37
C ASP A 24 -3.35 16.09 1.68
N PRO A 25 -3.06 16.08 0.37
CA PRO A 25 -2.90 14.87 -0.42
C PRO A 25 -1.91 13.86 0.18
N ILE A 26 -0.81 14.34 0.77
CA ILE A 26 0.26 13.47 1.28
C ILE A 26 -0.21 12.77 2.54
N ARG A 27 -0.83 13.52 3.46
CA ARG A 27 -1.42 12.95 4.67
C ARG A 27 -2.49 11.91 4.33
N ASP A 28 -3.33 12.17 3.33
CA ASP A 28 -4.39 11.25 2.93
C ASP A 28 -3.79 9.96 2.33
N ILE A 29 -2.76 10.08 1.50
CA ILE A 29 -2.01 8.95 0.94
C ILE A 29 -1.36 8.12 2.05
N GLU A 30 -0.70 8.77 3.01
CA GLU A 30 -0.05 8.11 4.15
C GLU A 30 -1.07 7.37 5.01
N THR A 31 -2.20 8.01 5.32
CA THR A 31 -3.28 7.42 6.13
C THR A 31 -3.80 6.13 5.49
N ILE A 32 -4.16 6.18 4.21
CA ILE A 32 -4.65 5.00 3.49
C ILE A 32 -3.55 3.94 3.36
N ASN A 33 -2.30 4.30 3.10
CA ASN A 33 -1.21 3.31 3.06
C ASN A 33 -1.03 2.62 4.41
N LEU A 34 -1.08 3.35 5.53
CA LEU A 34 -1.00 2.77 6.87
C LEU A 34 -2.16 1.80 7.15
N GLU A 35 -3.39 2.18 6.81
CA GLU A 35 -4.55 1.29 6.95
C GLU A 35 -4.40 -0.01 6.15
N LEU A 36 -3.92 0.09 4.90
CA LEU A 36 -3.67 -1.08 4.05
C LEU A 36 -2.52 -1.95 4.60
N ILE A 37 -1.48 -1.33 5.15
CA ILE A 37 -0.35 -2.02 5.81
C ILE A 37 -0.85 -2.80 7.03
N PHE A 38 -1.69 -2.19 7.87
CA PHE A 38 -2.26 -2.88 9.03
C PHE A 38 -3.16 -4.05 8.65
N ALA A 39 -3.95 -3.90 7.58
CA ALA A 39 -4.75 -5.00 7.04
C ALA A 39 -3.86 -6.17 6.55
N ASP A 40 -2.75 -5.87 5.87
CA ASP A 40 -1.81 -6.90 5.42
C ASP A 40 -1.07 -7.57 6.57
N LEU A 41 -0.67 -6.82 7.61
CA LEU A 41 -0.05 -7.36 8.82
C LEU A 41 -0.97 -8.38 9.50
N GLU A 42 -2.26 -8.04 9.70
CA GLU A 42 -3.23 -8.95 10.32
C GLU A 42 -3.38 -10.27 9.53
N VAL A 43 -3.43 -10.17 8.20
CA VAL A 43 -3.53 -11.34 7.31
C VAL A 43 -2.25 -12.17 7.35
N LEU A 44 -1.09 -11.51 7.29
CA LEU A 44 0.23 -12.15 7.28
C LEU A 44 0.48 -12.91 8.58
N GLU A 45 0.21 -12.29 9.73
CA GLU A 45 0.41 -12.91 11.05
C GLU A 45 -0.44 -14.18 11.21
N ARG A 46 -1.73 -14.11 10.86
CA ARG A 46 -2.61 -15.28 10.87
C ARG A 46 -2.13 -16.40 9.97
N ARG A 47 -1.47 -16.06 8.85
CA ARG A 47 -0.89 -17.06 7.94
C ARG A 47 0.36 -17.69 8.53
N MET A 48 1.25 -16.87 9.07
CA MET A 48 2.47 -17.32 9.74
C MET A 48 2.15 -18.30 10.87
N GLU A 49 1.16 -18.00 11.72
CA GLU A 49 0.72 -18.89 12.80
C GLU A 49 0.36 -20.30 12.33
N ARG A 50 -0.33 -20.40 11.19
CA ARG A 50 -0.73 -21.69 10.59
C ARG A 50 0.46 -22.45 10.02
N SER A 51 1.45 -21.75 9.47
CA SER A 51 2.63 -22.34 8.85
C SER A 51 3.65 -22.88 9.86
N ILE A 52 3.65 -22.42 11.12
CA ILE A 52 4.62 -22.82 12.16
C ILE A 52 4.77 -24.33 12.30
N LYS A 53 3.67 -25.10 12.24
CA LYS A 53 3.73 -26.57 12.38
C LYS A 53 4.52 -27.23 11.25
N GLN A 54 4.32 -26.77 10.01
CA GLN A 54 5.03 -27.30 8.83
C GLN A 54 6.51 -26.89 8.83
N VAL A 55 6.81 -25.67 9.27
CA VAL A 55 8.19 -25.21 9.48
C VAL A 55 8.91 -26.10 10.49
N ARG A 56 8.24 -26.42 11.62
CA ARG A 56 8.79 -27.29 12.68
C ARG A 56 8.94 -28.74 12.25
N SER A 57 8.12 -29.26 11.33
CA SER A 57 8.30 -30.61 10.77
C SER A 57 9.50 -30.72 9.82
N GLY A 58 10.17 -29.61 9.50
CA GLY A 58 11.36 -29.61 8.68
C GLY A 58 11.11 -29.46 7.18
N ASP A 59 9.88 -29.14 6.77
CA ASP A 59 9.57 -28.90 5.36
C ASP A 59 10.39 -27.70 4.84
N LYS A 60 11.19 -27.94 3.80
CA LYS A 60 12.11 -26.94 3.24
C LYS A 60 11.36 -25.77 2.60
N LYS A 61 10.28 -26.05 1.86
CA LYS A 61 9.47 -25.01 1.22
C LYS A 61 8.75 -24.16 2.26
N ALA A 62 8.18 -24.81 3.28
CA ALA A 62 7.53 -24.08 4.36
C ALA A 62 8.50 -23.14 5.10
N LYS A 63 9.77 -23.54 5.27
CA LYS A 63 10.82 -22.70 5.87
C LYS A 63 11.18 -21.51 4.99
N GLU A 64 11.32 -21.71 3.68
CA GLU A 64 11.61 -20.65 2.71
C GLU A 64 10.48 -19.61 2.66
N GLU A 65 9.22 -20.07 2.55
CA GLU A 65 8.05 -19.19 2.61
C GLU A 65 7.95 -18.43 3.94
N TYR A 66 8.24 -19.11 5.07
CA TYR A 66 8.19 -18.47 6.38
C TYR A 66 9.24 -17.38 6.56
N ALA A 67 10.48 -17.62 6.10
CA ALA A 67 11.54 -16.60 6.13
C ALA A 67 11.18 -15.37 5.28
N LEU A 68 10.53 -15.57 4.13
CA LEU A 68 10.03 -14.47 3.32
C LEU A 68 8.89 -13.72 4.03
N MET A 69 7.97 -14.43 4.69
CA MET A 69 6.91 -13.80 5.49
C MET A 69 7.50 -12.96 6.65
N GLU A 70 8.59 -13.40 7.28
CA GLU A 70 9.30 -12.61 8.30
C GLU A 70 9.91 -11.33 7.70
N LYS A 71 10.55 -11.42 6.53
CA LYS A 71 11.08 -10.26 5.79
C LYS A 71 9.96 -9.27 5.44
N VAL A 72 8.84 -9.76 4.90
CA VAL A 72 7.66 -8.95 4.56
C VAL A 72 7.08 -8.27 5.80
N LYS A 73 6.94 -9.02 6.91
CA LYS A 73 6.44 -8.47 8.17
C LYS A 73 7.32 -7.33 8.68
N ALA A 74 8.63 -7.53 8.71
CA ALA A 74 9.57 -6.49 9.17
C ALA A 74 9.55 -5.22 8.30
N HIS A 75 9.23 -5.34 7.01
CA HIS A 75 9.06 -4.21 6.09
C HIS A 75 7.77 -3.44 6.38
N LEU A 76 6.66 -4.17 6.55
CA LEU A 76 5.36 -3.60 6.91
C LEU A 76 5.40 -2.89 8.28
N GLU A 77 6.12 -3.44 9.26
CA GLU A 77 6.30 -2.82 10.59
C GLU A 77 7.10 -1.51 10.54
N GLN A 78 7.81 -1.23 9.44
CA GLN A 78 8.46 0.05 9.17
C GLN A 78 7.52 1.04 8.46
N ASN A 79 6.22 0.74 8.37
CA ASN A 79 5.21 1.51 7.64
C ASN A 79 5.51 1.61 6.13
N LEU A 80 6.22 0.62 5.58
CA LEU A 80 6.52 0.56 4.15
C LEU A 80 5.62 -0.48 3.47
N PRO A 81 4.93 -0.14 2.37
CA PRO A 81 4.10 -1.09 1.65
C PRO A 81 4.96 -2.12 0.92
N ILE A 82 4.45 -3.35 0.73
CA ILE A 82 5.24 -4.46 0.15
C ILE A 82 5.80 -4.15 -1.23
N ARG A 83 5.09 -3.36 -2.04
CA ARG A 83 5.55 -2.89 -3.36
C ARG A 83 6.88 -2.12 -3.34
N THR A 84 7.34 -1.63 -2.19
CA THR A 84 8.65 -0.96 -2.04
C THR A 84 9.74 -1.89 -1.47
N LEU A 85 9.41 -3.15 -1.18
CA LEU A 85 10.37 -4.14 -0.70
C LEU A 85 11.22 -4.65 -1.86
N GLU A 86 12.54 -4.60 -1.71
CA GLU A 86 13.45 -5.23 -2.66
C GLU A 86 13.43 -6.76 -2.51
N VAL A 87 13.12 -7.44 -3.60
CA VAL A 87 12.96 -8.89 -3.66
C VAL A 87 13.55 -9.48 -4.93
N THR A 88 13.87 -10.76 -4.89
CA THR A 88 14.21 -11.52 -6.10
C THR A 88 12.95 -11.87 -6.89
N GLU A 89 13.10 -12.27 -8.16
CA GLU A 89 11.97 -12.75 -8.98
C GLU A 89 11.25 -13.95 -8.34
N GLU A 90 12.00 -14.84 -7.68
CA GLU A 90 11.44 -15.99 -6.96
C GLU A 90 10.64 -15.56 -5.73
N GLU A 91 11.15 -14.61 -4.94
CA GLU A 91 10.43 -14.03 -3.80
C GLU A 91 9.17 -13.26 -4.26
N GLU A 92 9.22 -12.59 -5.41
CA GLU A 92 8.07 -11.85 -5.97
C GLU A 92 6.90 -12.79 -6.28
N GLU A 93 7.16 -13.95 -6.89
CA GLU A 93 6.14 -14.96 -7.17
C GLU A 93 5.52 -15.54 -5.88
N LEU A 94 6.35 -15.77 -4.86
CA LEU A 94 5.86 -16.18 -3.54
C LEU A 94 4.98 -15.11 -2.89
N ILE A 95 5.38 -13.83 -2.96
CA ILE A 95 4.59 -12.69 -2.45
C ILE A 95 3.25 -12.58 -3.17
N LYS A 96 3.19 -12.80 -4.49
CA LYS A 96 1.93 -12.82 -5.25
C LYS A 96 0.97 -13.88 -4.70
N GLY A 97 1.49 -15.06 -4.32
CA GLY A 97 0.74 -16.12 -3.66
C GLY A 97 0.23 -15.78 -2.24
N LEU A 98 0.76 -14.71 -1.63
CA LEU A 98 0.27 -14.22 -0.35
C LEU A 98 -1.04 -13.42 -0.47
N PHE A 99 -1.37 -12.91 -1.67
CA PHE A 99 -2.57 -12.10 -1.96
C PHE A 99 -2.72 -10.85 -1.08
N LEU A 100 -1.60 -10.28 -0.63
CA LEU A 100 -1.55 -9.05 0.17
C LEU A 100 -1.91 -7.83 -0.70
N ILE A 101 -2.46 -6.78 -0.08
CA ILE A 101 -3.00 -5.62 -0.76
C ILE A 101 -1.88 -4.68 -1.20
N THR A 102 -0.91 -4.44 -0.30
CA THR A 102 0.19 -3.48 -0.49
C THR A 102 1.28 -3.96 -1.43
N SER A 103 1.23 -5.22 -1.90
CA SER A 103 2.09 -5.73 -2.97
C SER A 103 1.63 -5.27 -4.36
N LYS A 104 0.39 -4.80 -4.50
CA LYS A 104 -0.16 -4.35 -5.78
C LYS A 104 0.46 -3.01 -6.21
N PRO A 105 0.69 -2.79 -7.51
CA PRO A 105 1.03 -1.46 -8.03
C PRO A 105 -0.09 -0.46 -7.75
N VAL A 106 0.29 0.81 -7.54
CA VAL A 106 -0.63 1.93 -7.28
C VAL A 106 -0.47 2.98 -8.36
N LEU A 107 -1.60 3.44 -8.91
CA LEU A 107 -1.70 4.64 -9.72
C LEU A 107 -2.41 5.72 -8.91
N TYR A 108 -1.74 6.84 -8.65
CA TYR A 108 -2.37 7.99 -8.02
C TYR A 108 -3.11 8.83 -9.06
N ALA A 109 -4.41 9.00 -8.85
CA ALA A 109 -5.26 9.85 -9.67
C ALA A 109 -5.56 11.13 -8.90
N CYS A 110 -4.84 12.21 -9.22
CA CYS A 110 -5.05 13.50 -8.60
C CYS A 110 -6.35 14.12 -9.12
N ASN A 111 -7.33 14.24 -8.24
CA ASN A 111 -8.62 14.86 -8.52
C ASN A 111 -8.50 16.37 -8.32
N ILE A 112 -8.59 17.16 -9.38
CA ILE A 112 -8.48 18.63 -9.37
C ILE A 112 -9.85 19.27 -9.66
N SER A 113 -9.95 20.59 -9.46
CA SER A 113 -11.18 21.33 -9.79
C SER A 113 -11.39 21.40 -11.31
N GLU A 114 -12.64 21.62 -11.72
CA GLU A 114 -12.97 21.85 -13.14
C GLU A 114 -12.24 23.09 -13.68
N ASP A 115 -12.15 24.16 -12.89
CA ASP A 115 -11.47 25.40 -13.29
C ASP A 115 -9.98 25.17 -13.59
N ASP A 116 -9.25 24.46 -12.70
CA ASP A 116 -7.83 24.12 -12.93
C ASP A 116 -7.65 23.28 -14.20
N MET A 117 -8.58 22.37 -14.47
CA MET A 117 -8.56 21.53 -15.67
C MET A 117 -8.81 22.35 -16.94
N MET A 118 -9.76 23.28 -16.91
CA MET A 118 -10.10 24.13 -18.07
C MET A 118 -9.02 25.17 -18.36
N GLU A 119 -8.36 25.70 -17.34
CA GLU A 119 -7.26 26.66 -17.48
C GLU A 119 -5.95 25.99 -17.94
N GLY A 120 -5.91 24.66 -18.00
CA GLY A 120 -4.68 23.91 -18.26
C GLY A 120 -3.63 24.17 -17.17
N ASN A 121 -4.08 24.48 -15.96
CA ASN A 121 -3.22 24.83 -14.86
C ASN A 121 -2.52 23.58 -14.31
N THR A 122 -1.40 23.21 -14.93
CA THR A 122 -0.56 22.11 -14.47
C THR A 122 0.26 22.47 -13.21
N ASN A 123 0.14 23.70 -12.71
CA ASN A 123 0.84 24.19 -11.52
C ASN A 123 -0.02 24.12 -10.25
N ASN A 124 -0.97 23.18 -10.19
CA ASN A 124 -1.72 22.93 -8.96
C ASN A 124 -0.75 22.45 -7.85
N GLN A 125 -0.72 23.18 -6.74
CA GLN A 125 0.19 22.96 -5.62
C GLN A 125 -0.01 21.60 -4.92
N TYR A 126 -1.20 21.02 -5.00
CA TYR A 126 -1.52 19.72 -4.42
C TYR A 126 -0.97 18.61 -5.31
N VAL A 127 -1.17 18.73 -6.63
CA VAL A 127 -0.63 17.78 -7.62
C VAL A 127 0.89 17.72 -7.58
N GLN A 128 1.57 18.86 -7.43
CA GLN A 128 3.04 18.89 -7.37
C GLN A 128 3.65 18.16 -6.17
N LYS A 129 2.86 17.87 -5.14
CA LYS A 129 3.34 17.13 -3.95
C LYS A 129 3.28 15.61 -4.15
N VAL A 130 2.30 15.13 -4.92
CA VAL A 130 1.97 13.70 -5.12
C VAL A 130 2.91 13.07 -6.14
#